data_AF-A0A6J4SLN3-F1
#
_entry.id   AF-A0A6J4SLN3-F1
#
_cell.length_a   1.000
_cell.length_b   1.000
_cell.length_c   1.000
_cell.angle_alpha   90.00
_cell.angle_beta   90.00
_cell.angle_gamma   90.00
#
_symmetry.space_group_name_H-M   'P 1'
#
loop_
_entity.id
_entity.type
_entity.pdbx_description
1 polymer ?
#
loop_
_entity_poly.entity_id
_entity_poly.type
_entity_poly.pdbx_seq_one_letter_code
_entity_poly.pdbx_strand_id
1 'polypeptide(L)'
;MSGPPDTAPRIDVPEHLTRDEVERVTREFVTVYHDLKEQTFGTTTWLRVPLVKTPTDILVFQQLIAETRPELIVETGVYVGGSALLFASVLELLGIDGRVIAVDVDLSLVNDRVREHPRIELLEGSSVDPEIVSYIRSEARGKRTMVDLDADHRAHHVLEELRTYSPLVSPGCYLVVEDGFLGGRPVRPEAVPGPSEALDAWLAEEPPFEPDRWRERYLLTQNPRGYLRRLGVEDGGPRRREPPENFLTGALELSGVGGAAAATRPPPDPERAAEELEAAAGEPDREVEALRRTIGNLARGERQSHVEADLERRRQDLTVENLLREIDTQRQVLEERNRLLAAERARMRRITESLPYRLYQRARGLPVLRTLVDRRAAQRTAAGQARARQRAKTRRERTERFIDHHRGQ
;
A
#
# COMPACT_ATOMS: atom_id res chain seq x y z
N MET A 1 37.13 -12.74 39.52
CA MET A 1 36.70 -13.09 38.15
C MET A 1 35.74 -12.01 37.69
N SER A 2 36.25 -10.96 37.05
CA SER A 2 35.42 -9.99 36.34
C SER A 2 34.88 -10.69 35.10
N GLY A 3 33.56 -10.84 34.99
CA GLY A 3 32.91 -11.33 33.78
C GLY A 3 33.30 -10.48 32.56
N PRO A 4 33.11 -10.99 31.34
CA PRO A 4 33.37 -10.21 30.14
C PRO A 4 32.61 -8.87 30.23
N PRO A 5 33.22 -7.75 29.80
CA PRO A 5 32.54 -6.47 29.81
C PRO A 5 31.24 -6.57 29.01
N ASP A 6 30.20 -5.92 29.50
CA ASP A 6 28.86 -5.80 28.91
C ASP A 6 28.96 -5.02 27.58
N THR A 7 29.45 -5.69 26.53
CA THR A 7 29.72 -5.11 25.20
C THR A 7 28.59 -5.35 24.21
N ALA A 8 27.42 -5.81 24.67
CA ALA A 8 26.26 -5.90 23.80
C ALA A 8 25.89 -4.49 23.33
N PRO A 9 25.59 -4.28 22.04
CA PRO A 9 25.10 -2.99 21.58
C PRO A 9 23.82 -2.64 22.36
N ARG A 10 23.76 -1.42 22.92
CA ARG A 10 22.60 -0.87 23.63
C ARG A 10 22.16 0.41 22.94
N ILE A 11 20.85 0.65 22.91
CA ILE A 11 20.29 1.96 22.54
C ILE A 11 20.26 2.82 23.80
N ASP A 12 20.76 4.06 23.76
CA ASP A 12 20.52 4.99 24.86
C ASP A 12 19.04 5.41 24.83
N VAL A 13 18.22 4.68 25.60
CA VAL A 13 16.81 5.03 25.82
C VAL A 13 16.80 6.14 26.87
N PRO A 14 16.24 7.32 26.56
CA PRO A 14 16.14 8.42 27.52
C PRO A 14 15.48 7.97 28.83
N GLU A 15 16.00 8.40 29.98
CA GLU A 15 15.53 7.95 31.31
C GLU A 15 14.03 8.16 31.56
N HIS A 16 13.41 9.10 30.85
CA HIS A 16 11.99 9.42 30.96
C HIS A 16 11.08 8.56 30.06
N LEU A 17 11.64 7.66 29.24
CA LEU A 17 10.87 6.79 28.35
C LEU A 17 10.94 5.35 28.85
N THR A 18 9.79 4.83 29.25
CA THR A 18 9.62 3.39 29.53
C THR A 18 9.18 2.64 28.27
N ARG A 19 9.39 1.31 28.26
CA ARG A 19 8.91 0.42 27.20
C ARG A 19 7.39 0.56 27.00
N ASP A 20 6.64 0.48 28.09
CA ASP A 20 5.18 0.58 28.08
C ASP A 20 4.67 1.92 27.53
N GLU A 21 5.34 3.03 27.87
CA GLU A 21 5.00 4.34 27.31
C GLU A 21 5.25 4.40 25.80
N VAL A 22 6.39 3.88 25.33
CA VAL A 22 6.70 3.83 23.90
C VAL A 22 5.69 2.94 23.17
N GLU A 23 5.35 1.77 23.71
CA GLU A 23 4.33 0.89 23.13
C GLU A 23 2.96 1.57 23.08
N ARG A 24 2.51 2.19 24.16
CA ARG A 24 1.22 2.89 24.19
C ARG A 24 1.16 4.03 23.18
N VAL A 25 2.17 4.92 23.18
CA VAL A 25 2.21 6.09 22.28
C VAL A 25 2.31 5.66 20.82
N THR A 26 3.12 4.64 20.52
CA THR A 26 3.23 4.12 19.15
C THR A 26 1.92 3.49 18.68
N ARG A 27 1.18 2.80 19.58
CA ARG A 27 -0.15 2.26 19.27
C ARG A 27 -1.10 3.36 18.83
N GLU A 28 -1.24 4.36 19.70
CA GLU A 28 -2.16 5.48 19.51
C GLU A 28 -1.77 6.26 18.25
N PHE A 29 -0.47 6.46 18.02
CA PHE A 29 0.02 7.11 16.83
C PHE A 29 -0.28 6.31 15.56
N VAL A 30 -0.08 5.00 15.54
CA VAL A 30 -0.42 4.13 14.39
C VAL A 30 -1.91 4.20 14.10
N THR A 31 -2.78 4.14 15.13
CA THR A 31 -4.24 4.29 14.96
C THR A 31 -4.57 5.65 14.34
N VAL A 32 -4.12 6.75 14.95
CA VAL A 32 -4.39 8.11 14.45
C VAL A 32 -3.83 8.33 13.04
N TYR A 33 -2.64 7.81 12.77
CA TYR A 33 -2.01 7.90 11.46
C TYR A 33 -2.88 7.25 10.38
N HIS A 34 -3.47 6.08 10.67
CA HIS A 34 -4.33 5.38 9.71
C HIS A 34 -5.77 5.93 9.66
N ASP A 35 -6.31 6.42 10.76
CA ASP A 35 -7.61 7.12 10.79
C ASP A 35 -7.59 8.41 9.97
N LEU A 36 -6.43 9.05 9.87
CA LEU A 36 -6.20 10.24 9.04
C LEU A 36 -5.68 9.91 7.63
N LYS A 37 -6.04 8.75 7.06
CA LYS A 37 -5.56 8.28 5.74
C LYS A 37 -5.68 9.31 4.61
N GLU A 38 -6.71 10.16 4.62
CA GLU A 38 -6.93 11.24 3.66
C GLU A 38 -5.90 12.38 3.78
N GLN A 39 -5.08 12.37 4.83
CA GLN A 39 -3.95 13.27 5.05
C GLN A 39 -2.60 12.53 5.00
N THR A 40 -2.57 11.23 5.34
CA THR A 40 -1.35 10.44 5.52
C THR A 40 -1.11 9.47 4.35
N PHE A 41 -1.05 8.16 4.60
CA PHE A 41 -0.68 7.13 3.62
C PHE A 41 -1.63 7.09 2.41
N GLY A 42 -2.92 7.34 2.60
CA GLY A 42 -3.92 7.33 1.52
C GLY A 42 -3.74 8.46 0.48
N THR A 43 -2.89 9.46 0.76
CA THR A 43 -2.51 10.50 -0.21
C THR A 43 -1.03 10.44 -0.62
N THR A 44 -0.32 9.41 -0.18
CA THR A 44 1.09 9.22 -0.52
C THR A 44 1.22 8.86 -2.00
N THR A 45 2.26 9.40 -2.63
CA THR A 45 2.56 9.12 -4.04
C THR A 45 4.04 8.87 -4.22
N TRP A 46 4.37 7.91 -5.07
CA TRP A 46 5.72 7.75 -5.59
C TRP A 46 5.80 8.33 -7.00
N LEU A 47 6.64 9.35 -7.20
CA LEU A 47 6.77 10.05 -8.49
C LEU A 47 5.42 10.48 -9.09
N ARG A 48 4.47 10.88 -8.22
CA ARG A 48 3.08 11.28 -8.55
C ARG A 48 2.13 10.14 -8.94
N VAL A 49 2.52 8.88 -8.76
CA VAL A 49 1.63 7.72 -8.84
C VAL A 49 1.20 7.36 -7.42
N PRO A 50 -0.11 7.21 -7.12
CA PRO A 50 -0.59 6.80 -5.80
C PRO A 50 0.11 5.55 -5.27
N LEU A 51 0.55 5.61 -4.01
CA LEU A 51 1.26 4.55 -3.31
C LEU A 51 0.70 4.48 -1.88
N VAL A 52 0.04 3.39 -1.53
CA VAL A 52 -0.67 3.20 -0.26
C VAL A 52 0.28 2.55 0.75
N LYS A 53 1.41 3.19 1.02
CA LYS A 53 2.42 2.71 1.99
C LYS A 53 2.89 3.84 2.90
N THR A 54 3.29 3.53 4.14
CA THR A 54 3.87 4.54 5.04
C THR A 54 5.24 5.03 4.52
N PRO A 55 5.65 6.27 4.82
CA PRO A 55 6.99 6.77 4.48
C PRO A 55 8.13 5.92 5.07
N THR A 56 7.90 5.29 6.22
CA THR A 56 8.87 4.42 6.88
C THR A 56 9.03 3.10 6.13
N ASP A 57 7.93 2.49 5.68
CA ASP A 57 7.98 1.26 4.87
C ASP A 57 8.61 1.52 3.50
N ILE A 58 8.31 2.66 2.86
CA ILE A 58 8.94 3.07 1.60
C ILE A 58 10.48 3.15 1.75
N LEU A 59 10.95 3.73 2.85
CA LEU A 59 12.37 3.81 3.16
C LEU A 59 12.98 2.43 3.44
N VAL A 60 12.24 1.54 4.10
CA VAL A 60 12.66 0.16 4.33
C VAL A 60 12.78 -0.59 3.01
N PHE A 61 11.77 -0.58 2.14
CA PHE A 61 11.82 -1.20 0.81
C PHE A 61 13.02 -0.72 0.00
N GLN A 62 13.28 0.58 0.00
CA GLN A 62 14.46 1.14 -0.66
C GLN A 62 15.76 0.51 -0.12
N GLN A 63 15.89 0.39 1.20
CA GLN A 63 17.06 -0.24 1.83
C GLN A 63 17.16 -1.72 1.53
N LEU A 64 16.04 -2.45 1.57
CA LEU A 64 16.01 -3.87 1.21
C LEU A 64 16.57 -4.05 -0.21
N ILE A 65 16.06 -3.31 -1.20
CA ILE A 65 16.52 -3.40 -2.59
C ILE A 65 18.00 -3.00 -2.71
N ALA A 66 18.45 -1.96 -1.99
CA ALA A 66 19.84 -1.53 -2.02
C ALA A 66 20.81 -2.57 -1.44
N GLU A 67 20.39 -3.21 -0.36
CA GLU A 67 21.16 -4.19 0.39
C GLU A 67 21.19 -5.56 -0.30
N THR A 68 20.04 -6.02 -0.79
CA THR A 68 19.90 -7.37 -1.35
C THR A 68 20.09 -7.41 -2.85
N ARG A 69 19.98 -6.26 -3.54
CA ARG A 69 20.20 -6.10 -4.99
C ARG A 69 19.46 -7.17 -5.84
N PRO A 70 18.13 -7.30 -5.71
CA PRO A 70 17.37 -8.34 -6.42
C PRO A 70 17.37 -8.09 -7.94
N GLU A 71 17.50 -9.17 -8.70
CA GLU A 71 17.35 -9.19 -10.17
C GLU A 71 15.89 -9.40 -10.59
N LEU A 72 15.07 -9.94 -9.68
CA LEU A 72 13.62 -10.04 -9.84
C LEU A 72 12.92 -9.60 -8.55
N ILE A 73 11.94 -8.72 -8.68
CA ILE A 73 10.98 -8.41 -7.62
C ILE A 73 9.61 -8.89 -8.11
N VAL A 74 8.93 -9.70 -7.31
CA VAL A 74 7.54 -10.11 -7.56
C VAL A 74 6.64 -9.35 -6.59
N GLU A 75 5.58 -8.74 -7.10
CA GLU A 75 4.56 -8.04 -6.32
C GLU A 75 3.19 -8.70 -6.59
N THR A 76 2.42 -8.97 -5.54
CA THR A 76 1.01 -9.36 -5.65
C THR A 76 0.15 -8.24 -5.08
N GLY A 77 -0.88 -7.81 -5.81
CA GLY A 77 -1.64 -6.60 -5.49
C GLY A 77 -0.98 -5.34 -6.06
N VAL A 78 -1.44 -4.87 -7.22
CA VAL A 78 -0.86 -3.72 -7.93
C VAL A 78 -1.64 -2.45 -7.67
N TYR A 79 -2.98 -2.56 -7.64
CA TYR A 79 -3.89 -1.42 -7.54
C TYR A 79 -3.63 -0.36 -8.64
N VAL A 80 -2.97 0.76 -8.33
CA VAL A 80 -2.59 1.81 -9.31
C VAL A 80 -1.12 1.67 -9.77
N GLY A 81 -0.33 0.84 -9.07
CA GLY A 81 1.05 0.47 -9.40
C GLY A 81 2.14 1.36 -8.81
N GLY A 82 1.85 2.11 -7.74
CA GLY A 82 2.84 2.95 -7.08
C GLY A 82 4.01 2.16 -6.50
N SER A 83 3.75 0.97 -5.98
CA SER A 83 4.72 0.06 -5.36
C SER A 83 5.64 -0.57 -6.43
N ALA A 84 5.07 -1.16 -7.48
CA ALA A 84 5.82 -1.57 -8.67
C ALA A 84 6.72 -0.44 -9.23
N LEU A 85 6.22 0.79 -9.31
CA LEU A 85 7.01 1.93 -9.77
C LEU A 85 8.13 2.31 -8.79
N LEU A 86 7.88 2.24 -7.48
CA LEU A 86 8.90 2.40 -6.45
C LEU A 86 10.03 1.39 -6.68
N PHE A 87 9.71 0.11 -6.74
CA PHE A 87 10.68 -0.97 -6.93
C PHE A 87 11.49 -0.78 -8.21
N ALA A 88 10.82 -0.58 -9.34
CA ALA A 88 11.47 -0.40 -10.64
C ALA A 88 12.38 0.82 -10.69
N SER A 89 11.97 1.94 -10.08
CA SER A 89 12.77 3.17 -10.04
C SER A 89 14.00 3.05 -9.13
N VAL A 90 13.90 2.30 -8.03
CA VAL A 90 15.04 2.06 -7.13
C VAL A 90 16.05 1.11 -7.79
N LEU A 91 15.58 0.08 -8.49
CA LEU A 91 16.46 -0.78 -9.31
C LEU A 91 17.26 0.04 -10.34
N GLU A 92 16.57 0.94 -11.06
CA GLU A 92 17.22 1.84 -12.02
C GLU A 92 18.22 2.78 -11.36
N LEU A 93 17.85 3.43 -10.25
CA LEU A 93 18.71 4.35 -9.51
C LEU A 93 20.01 3.68 -9.05
N LEU A 94 19.95 2.40 -8.67
CA LEU A 94 21.08 1.64 -8.15
C LEU A 94 21.88 0.90 -9.24
N GLY A 95 21.50 1.06 -10.51
CA GLY A 95 22.11 0.36 -11.64
C GLY A 95 22.00 -1.16 -11.54
N ILE A 96 20.92 -1.66 -10.93
CA ILE A 96 20.65 -3.11 -10.85
C ILE A 96 19.94 -3.51 -12.12
N ASP A 97 20.47 -4.51 -12.83
CA ASP A 97 19.81 -5.08 -14.00
C ASP A 97 18.69 -6.06 -13.59
N GLY A 98 17.65 -5.50 -12.96
CA GLY A 98 16.50 -6.23 -12.47
C GLY A 98 15.18 -5.75 -13.05
N ARG A 99 14.12 -6.54 -12.85
CA ARG A 99 12.76 -6.21 -13.25
C ARG A 99 11.74 -6.52 -12.16
N VAL A 100 10.55 -5.96 -12.31
CA VAL A 100 9.38 -6.18 -11.45
C VAL A 100 8.33 -6.93 -12.26
N ILE A 101 7.83 -8.06 -11.73
CA ILE A 101 6.61 -8.71 -12.22
C ILE A 101 5.53 -8.46 -11.18
N ALA A 102 4.45 -7.80 -11.57
CA ALA A 102 3.40 -7.40 -10.66
C ALA A 102 2.05 -7.98 -11.11
N VAL A 103 1.33 -8.64 -10.19
CA VAL A 103 0.11 -9.41 -10.47
C VAL A 103 -1.08 -8.78 -9.77
N ASP A 104 -2.19 -8.59 -10.50
CA ASP A 104 -3.45 -8.14 -9.93
C ASP A 104 -4.63 -8.77 -10.67
N VAL A 105 -5.73 -9.02 -9.96
CA VAL A 105 -6.98 -9.50 -10.55
C VAL A 105 -7.68 -8.45 -11.43
N ASP A 106 -7.39 -7.15 -11.21
CA ASP A 106 -7.96 -6.04 -11.96
C ASP A 106 -6.89 -4.98 -12.26
N LEU A 107 -6.29 -5.05 -13.44
CA LEU A 107 -5.32 -4.06 -13.88
C LEU A 107 -5.97 -2.79 -14.43
N SER A 108 -7.29 -2.58 -14.39
CA SER A 108 -7.95 -1.45 -15.08
C SER A 108 -7.56 -0.07 -14.52
N LEU A 109 -7.16 0.00 -13.25
CA LEU A 109 -6.78 1.24 -12.56
C LEU A 109 -5.29 1.58 -12.66
N VAL A 110 -4.47 0.66 -13.18
CA VAL A 110 -3.03 0.85 -13.25
C VAL A 110 -2.67 2.07 -14.09
N ASN A 111 -1.77 2.89 -13.53
CA ASN A 111 -1.33 4.14 -14.14
C ASN A 111 -0.55 3.90 -15.44
N ASP A 112 -0.73 4.76 -16.45
CA ASP A 112 -0.02 4.67 -17.74
C ASP A 112 1.50 4.61 -17.57
N ARG A 113 2.07 5.35 -16.60
CA ARG A 113 3.52 5.33 -16.33
C ARG A 113 4.02 3.97 -15.87
N VAL A 114 3.18 3.20 -15.18
CA VAL A 114 3.49 1.85 -14.72
C VAL A 114 3.39 0.89 -15.90
N ARG A 115 2.32 0.99 -16.70
CA ARG A 115 2.12 0.17 -17.91
C ARG A 115 3.23 0.35 -18.95
N GLU A 116 3.73 1.57 -19.10
CA GLU A 116 4.76 1.93 -20.07
C GLU A 116 6.19 1.73 -19.52
N HIS A 117 6.34 1.36 -18.24
CA HIS A 117 7.66 1.26 -17.63
C HIS A 117 8.43 0.02 -18.14
N PRO A 118 9.66 0.18 -18.66
CA PRO A 118 10.38 -0.93 -19.31
C PRO A 118 10.82 -2.04 -18.35
N ARG A 119 10.88 -1.77 -17.05
CA ARG A 119 11.22 -2.74 -16.01
C ARG A 119 10.02 -3.38 -15.32
N ILE A 120 8.78 -2.99 -15.67
CA ILE A 120 7.58 -3.50 -15.02
C ILE A 120 6.82 -4.36 -16.02
N GLU A 121 6.53 -5.58 -15.63
CA GLU A 121 5.65 -6.49 -16.34
C GLU A 121 4.40 -6.71 -15.50
N LEU A 122 3.23 -6.48 -16.11
CA LEU A 122 1.95 -6.60 -15.42
C LEU A 122 1.24 -7.87 -15.89
N LEU A 123 0.76 -8.67 -14.95
CA LEU A 123 -0.04 -9.87 -15.20
C LEU A 123 -1.43 -9.68 -14.61
N GLU A 124 -2.47 -9.90 -15.41
CA GLU A 124 -3.86 -9.82 -14.96
C GLU A 124 -4.36 -11.21 -14.58
N GLY A 125 -4.74 -11.41 -13.32
CA GLY A 125 -5.27 -12.66 -12.79
C GLY A 125 -4.98 -12.84 -11.30
N SER A 126 -5.38 -13.98 -10.75
CA SER A 126 -5.10 -14.31 -9.35
C SER A 126 -3.61 -14.57 -9.14
N SER A 127 -3.05 -14.10 -8.02
CA SER A 127 -1.66 -14.39 -7.65
C SER A 127 -1.43 -15.87 -7.32
N VAL A 128 -2.49 -16.65 -7.08
CA VAL A 128 -2.42 -18.10 -6.87
C VAL A 128 -2.90 -18.90 -8.11
N ASP A 129 -3.13 -18.23 -9.24
CA ASP A 129 -3.44 -18.92 -10.50
C ASP A 129 -2.26 -19.81 -10.94
N PRO A 130 -2.46 -21.11 -11.20
CA PRO A 130 -1.38 -22.03 -11.56
C PRO A 130 -0.56 -21.61 -12.78
N GLU A 131 -1.17 -20.97 -13.78
CA GLU A 131 -0.46 -20.51 -14.99
C GLU A 131 0.43 -19.31 -14.67
N ILE A 132 -0.09 -18.34 -13.91
CA ILE A 132 0.68 -17.16 -13.45
C ILE A 132 1.83 -17.60 -12.55
N VAL A 133 1.57 -18.46 -11.56
CA VAL A 133 2.59 -18.98 -10.64
C VAL A 133 3.67 -19.75 -11.40
N SER A 134 3.28 -20.60 -12.36
CA SER A 134 4.22 -21.33 -13.20
C SER A 134 5.12 -20.40 -14.02
N TYR A 135 4.53 -19.35 -14.60
CA TYR A 135 5.26 -18.32 -15.34
C TYR A 135 6.26 -17.59 -14.43
N ILE A 136 5.82 -17.05 -13.29
CA ILE A 136 6.69 -16.34 -12.35
C ILE A 136 7.81 -17.24 -11.84
N ARG A 137 7.50 -18.50 -11.51
CA ARG A 137 8.50 -19.49 -11.09
C ARG A 137 9.54 -19.73 -12.20
N SER A 138 9.12 -19.76 -13.46
CA SER A 138 10.05 -19.90 -14.59
C SER A 138 10.97 -18.68 -14.70
N GLU A 139 10.43 -17.49 -14.47
CA GLU A 139 11.15 -16.23 -14.56
C GLU A 139 12.10 -15.98 -13.39
N ALA A 140 11.82 -16.55 -12.22
CA ALA A 140 12.68 -16.49 -11.04
C ALA A 140 13.90 -17.44 -11.13
N ARG A 141 13.91 -18.40 -12.07
CA ARG A 141 15.00 -19.39 -12.16
C ARG A 141 16.35 -18.72 -12.37
N GLY A 142 17.27 -18.97 -11.43
CA GLY A 142 18.64 -18.47 -11.50
C GLY A 142 18.78 -16.97 -11.23
N LYS A 143 17.71 -16.29 -10.81
CA LYS A 143 17.73 -14.85 -10.48
C LYS A 143 17.63 -14.65 -8.98
N ARG A 144 18.36 -13.67 -8.48
CA ARG A 144 18.21 -13.19 -7.10
C ARG A 144 16.84 -12.53 -6.93
N THR A 145 15.94 -13.18 -6.20
CA THR A 145 14.52 -12.83 -6.17
C THR A 145 14.08 -12.31 -4.81
N MET A 146 13.35 -11.20 -4.80
CA MET A 146 12.57 -10.66 -3.69
C MET A 146 11.08 -10.81 -4.01
N VAL A 147 10.24 -11.02 -3.00
CA VAL A 147 8.79 -11.08 -3.17
C VAL A 147 8.12 -10.15 -2.17
N ASP A 148 7.07 -9.46 -2.61
CA ASP A 148 6.17 -8.60 -1.83
C ASP A 148 4.72 -9.09 -2.01
N LEU A 149 4.05 -9.40 -0.90
CA LEU A 149 2.68 -9.92 -0.86
C LEU A 149 1.73 -8.87 -0.30
N ASP A 150 0.88 -8.31 -1.17
CA ASP A 150 -0.01 -7.18 -0.89
C ASP A 150 -1.38 -7.33 -1.59
N ALA A 151 -1.81 -8.57 -1.85
CA ALA A 151 -3.04 -8.88 -2.57
C ALA A 151 -4.26 -8.89 -1.62
N ASP A 152 -4.78 -10.08 -1.30
CA ASP A 152 -5.93 -10.26 -0.42
C ASP A 152 -5.46 -10.51 1.00
N HIS A 153 -5.91 -9.67 1.93
CA HIS A 153 -5.47 -9.70 3.32
C HIS A 153 -6.17 -10.75 4.19
N ARG A 154 -7.07 -11.57 3.62
CA ARG A 154 -7.66 -12.70 4.35
C ARG A 154 -6.58 -13.73 4.63
N ALA A 155 -6.50 -14.18 5.87
CA ALA A 155 -5.40 -15.03 6.31
C ALA A 155 -5.21 -16.33 5.46
N HIS A 156 -6.26 -16.91 4.88
CA HIS A 156 -6.13 -18.12 4.05
C HIS A 156 -5.40 -17.83 2.74
N HIS A 157 -5.70 -16.69 2.12
CA HIS A 157 -5.06 -16.27 0.88
C HIS A 157 -3.60 -15.92 1.13
N VAL A 158 -3.31 -15.14 2.18
CA VAL A 158 -1.93 -14.82 2.58
C VAL A 158 -1.11 -16.09 2.85
N LEU A 159 -1.70 -17.08 3.53
CA LEU A 159 -1.05 -18.37 3.78
C LEU A 159 -0.76 -19.14 2.48
N GLU A 160 -1.69 -19.12 1.53
CA GLU A 160 -1.50 -19.72 0.21
C GLU A 160 -0.37 -19.04 -0.57
N GLU A 161 -0.32 -17.70 -0.56
CA GLU A 161 0.76 -16.92 -1.17
C GLU A 161 2.12 -17.18 -0.50
N LEU A 162 2.18 -17.21 0.83
CA LEU A 162 3.38 -17.55 1.59
C LEU A 162 3.96 -18.90 1.15
N ARG A 163 3.12 -19.93 1.05
CA ARG A 163 3.54 -21.27 0.58
C ARG A 163 3.93 -21.27 -0.90
N THR A 164 3.24 -20.50 -1.72
CA THR A 164 3.44 -20.43 -3.18
C THR A 164 4.75 -19.73 -3.55
N TYR A 165 5.03 -18.59 -2.92
CA TYR A 165 6.09 -17.68 -3.31
C TYR A 165 7.37 -17.79 -2.47
N SER A 166 7.30 -18.28 -1.22
CA SER A 166 8.51 -18.47 -0.40
C SER A 166 9.62 -19.31 -1.04
N PRO A 167 9.35 -20.36 -1.86
CA PRO A 167 10.42 -21.09 -2.54
C PRO A 167 11.21 -20.25 -3.55
N LEU A 168 10.64 -19.16 -4.06
CA LEU A 168 11.23 -18.30 -5.08
C LEU A 168 12.25 -17.30 -4.51
N VAL A 169 12.04 -16.82 -3.29
CA VAL A 169 12.87 -15.78 -2.66
C VAL A 169 14.30 -16.26 -2.48
N SER A 170 15.34 -15.53 -2.87
CA SER A 170 16.72 -16.06 -2.73
C SER A 170 17.23 -15.99 -1.27
N PRO A 171 18.18 -16.85 -0.86
CA PRO A 171 18.85 -16.74 0.44
C PRO A 171 19.39 -15.32 0.70
N GLY A 172 19.16 -14.80 1.91
CA GLY A 172 19.51 -13.42 2.29
C GLY A 172 18.67 -12.32 1.61
N CYS A 173 17.65 -12.69 0.82
CA CYS A 173 16.64 -11.78 0.29
C CYS A 173 15.37 -11.84 1.16
N TYR A 174 14.31 -11.11 0.75
CA TYR A 174 13.11 -10.95 1.55
C TYR A 174 11.85 -11.48 0.85
N LEU A 175 11.00 -12.09 1.66
CA LEU A 175 9.56 -12.21 1.46
C LEU A 175 8.92 -11.14 2.34
N VAL A 176 8.23 -10.17 1.76
CA VAL A 176 7.52 -9.16 2.53
C VAL A 176 6.04 -9.50 2.54
N VAL A 177 5.45 -9.59 3.72
CA VAL A 177 3.99 -9.71 3.91
C VAL A 177 3.49 -8.37 4.39
N GLU A 178 2.59 -7.77 3.62
CA GLU A 178 2.02 -6.47 3.94
C GLU A 178 0.87 -6.57 4.95
N ASP A 179 0.52 -5.42 5.51
CA ASP A 179 -0.71 -5.21 6.27
C ASP A 179 -0.86 -6.06 7.55
N GLY A 180 0.25 -6.52 8.14
CA GLY A 180 0.28 -7.19 9.43
C GLY A 180 -0.27 -6.35 10.61
N PHE A 181 -0.44 -5.04 10.44
CA PHE A 181 -1.03 -4.13 11.44
C PHE A 181 -2.57 -4.20 11.51
N LEU A 182 -3.23 -4.90 10.57
CA LEU A 182 -4.67 -5.13 10.58
C LEU A 182 -5.08 -6.13 11.67
N GLY A 183 -6.39 -6.31 11.87
CA GLY A 183 -6.92 -7.34 12.76
C GLY A 183 -6.77 -7.02 14.26
N GLY A 184 -6.83 -5.74 14.62
CA GLY A 184 -6.73 -5.31 16.02
C GLY A 184 -5.29 -5.07 16.49
N ARG A 185 -4.36 -4.90 15.54
CA ARG A 185 -2.92 -4.67 15.77
C ARG A 185 -2.39 -3.30 15.26
N PRO A 186 -2.95 -2.10 15.53
CA PRO A 186 -4.14 -1.68 16.29
C PRO A 186 -5.30 -1.19 15.39
N VAL A 187 -5.26 -1.52 14.09
CA VAL A 187 -6.19 -1.00 13.09
C VAL A 187 -7.14 -2.10 12.63
N ARG A 188 -8.36 -1.71 12.23
CA ARG A 188 -9.44 -2.59 11.72
C ARG A 188 -9.57 -3.93 12.47
N PRO A 189 -10.07 -3.93 13.72
CA PRO A 189 -10.31 -5.14 14.50
C PRO A 189 -11.19 -6.19 13.80
N GLU A 190 -12.02 -5.77 12.86
CA GLU A 190 -12.89 -6.62 12.04
C GLU A 190 -12.15 -7.41 10.95
N ALA A 191 -10.90 -7.07 10.64
CA ALA A 191 -10.08 -7.72 9.61
C ALA A 191 -9.37 -9.00 10.09
N VAL A 192 -9.87 -9.63 11.17
CA VAL A 192 -9.39 -10.92 11.67
C VAL A 192 -10.25 -12.05 11.07
N PRO A 193 -9.65 -13.17 10.64
CA PRO A 193 -8.21 -13.45 10.60
C PRO A 193 -7.52 -12.80 9.39
N GLY A 194 -6.34 -12.19 9.62
CA GLY A 194 -5.60 -11.41 8.61
C GLY A 194 -4.15 -11.84 8.38
N PRO A 195 -3.30 -11.00 7.75
CA PRO A 195 -1.94 -11.38 7.37
C PRO A 195 -1.08 -11.81 8.57
N SER A 196 -1.37 -11.20 9.70
CA SER A 196 -0.74 -11.45 10.98
C SER A 196 -1.01 -12.86 11.54
N GLU A 197 -2.23 -13.37 11.42
CA GLU A 197 -2.58 -14.76 11.78
C GLU A 197 -2.01 -15.77 10.78
N ALA A 198 -1.95 -15.40 9.49
CA ALA A 198 -1.31 -16.23 8.45
C ALA A 198 0.19 -16.40 8.71
N LEU A 199 0.88 -15.31 9.11
CA LEU A 199 2.28 -15.35 9.53
C LEU A 199 2.48 -16.26 10.74
N ASP A 200 1.59 -16.19 11.74
CA ASP A 200 1.66 -17.05 12.93
C ASP A 200 1.53 -18.54 12.55
N ALA A 201 0.55 -18.88 11.69
CA ALA A 201 0.36 -20.24 11.20
C ALA A 201 1.55 -20.74 10.37
N TRP A 202 2.03 -19.93 9.43
CA TRP A 202 3.11 -20.31 8.53
C TRP A 202 4.46 -20.43 9.24
N LEU A 203 4.79 -19.51 10.16
CA LEU A 203 6.04 -19.59 10.94
C LEU A 203 6.06 -20.81 11.88
N ALA A 204 4.91 -21.29 12.33
CA ALA A 204 4.81 -22.54 13.10
C ALA A 204 5.14 -23.78 12.26
N GLU A 205 5.15 -23.68 10.92
CA GLU A 205 5.64 -24.73 10.01
C GLU A 205 7.18 -24.76 9.92
N GLU A 206 7.87 -23.89 10.66
CA GLU A 206 9.33 -23.74 10.67
C GLU A 206 9.96 -23.54 9.27
N PRO A 207 9.45 -22.58 8.46
CA PRO A 207 10.05 -22.27 7.18
C PRO A 207 11.47 -21.71 7.37
N PRO A 208 12.34 -21.75 6.35
CA PRO A 208 13.69 -21.20 6.43
C PRO A 208 13.68 -19.67 6.31
N PHE A 209 12.87 -19.00 7.14
CA PHE A 209 12.66 -17.56 7.16
C PHE A 209 12.59 -17.07 8.60
N GLU A 210 13.03 -15.83 8.80
CA GLU A 210 12.93 -15.17 10.09
C GLU A 210 12.43 -13.72 9.93
N PRO A 211 11.56 -13.23 10.83
CA PRO A 211 11.21 -11.81 10.86
C PRO A 211 12.42 -10.92 11.20
N ASP A 212 12.78 -10.01 10.31
CA ASP A 212 13.84 -9.01 10.53
C ASP A 212 13.27 -7.78 11.26
N ARG A 213 13.21 -7.88 12.60
CA ARG A 213 12.66 -6.81 13.46
C ARG A 213 13.43 -5.50 13.37
N TRP A 214 14.68 -5.49 12.88
CA TRP A 214 15.43 -4.24 12.66
C TRP A 214 14.77 -3.34 11.61
N ARG A 215 13.96 -3.90 10.71
CA ARG A 215 13.19 -3.13 9.71
C ARG A 215 12.06 -2.33 10.34
N GLU A 216 11.65 -2.66 11.56
CA GLU A 216 10.56 -1.99 12.29
C GLU A 216 11.04 -0.86 13.21
N ARG A 217 12.35 -0.55 13.21
CA ARG A 217 13.01 0.43 14.11
C ARG A 217 12.41 1.85 14.09
N TYR A 218 11.60 2.18 13.10
CA TYR A 218 10.97 3.49 12.97
C TYR A 218 9.65 3.61 13.75
N LEU A 219 9.22 2.54 14.44
CA LEU A 219 8.01 2.48 15.28
C LEU A 219 6.67 2.66 14.54
N LEU A 220 6.70 3.01 13.25
CA LEU A 220 5.56 3.01 12.34
C LEU A 220 5.89 2.07 11.18
N THR A 221 5.06 1.05 10.99
CA THR A 221 5.07 0.17 9.83
C THR A 221 3.69 -0.44 9.65
N GLN A 222 3.29 -0.70 8.40
CA GLN A 222 2.13 -1.53 8.07
C GLN A 222 2.47 -3.03 8.10
N ASN A 223 3.76 -3.39 8.14
CA ASN A 223 4.22 -4.76 7.90
C ASN A 223 4.91 -5.36 9.14
N PRO A 224 4.33 -5.26 10.37
CA PRO A 224 4.97 -5.82 11.54
C PRO A 224 5.16 -7.33 11.40
N ARG A 225 6.36 -7.81 11.69
CA ARG A 225 6.85 -9.18 11.45
C ARG A 225 6.83 -9.64 10.00
N GLY A 226 6.32 -8.82 9.09
CA GLY A 226 6.15 -9.12 7.67
C GLY A 226 7.43 -9.05 6.86
N TYR A 227 8.49 -8.40 7.37
CA TYR A 227 9.81 -8.39 6.73
C TYR A 227 10.56 -9.71 6.98
N LEU A 228 10.24 -10.75 6.21
CA LEU A 228 10.81 -12.09 6.40
C LEU A 228 12.08 -12.26 5.58
N ARG A 229 13.21 -12.44 6.24
CA ARG A 229 14.49 -12.75 5.60
C ARG A 229 14.61 -14.24 5.36
N ARG A 230 14.93 -14.67 4.13
CA ARG A 230 15.24 -16.08 3.84
C ARG A 230 16.62 -16.47 4.41
N LEU A 231 16.67 -17.55 5.16
CA LEU A 231 17.87 -18.17 5.70
C LEU A 231 18.60 -18.98 4.61
N GLY A 232 19.94 -19.04 4.66
CA GLY A 232 20.74 -19.90 3.77
C GLY A 232 22.16 -19.39 3.50
N VAL A 233 22.98 -20.26 2.91
CA VAL A 233 24.41 -20.03 2.63
C VAL A 233 24.58 -19.39 1.25
N GLU A 234 24.44 -18.06 1.19
CA GLU A 234 25.10 -17.25 0.16
C GLU A 234 25.81 -16.09 0.86
N ASP A 235 27.11 -16.29 1.08
CA ASP A 235 28.06 -15.36 1.66
C ASP A 235 28.33 -14.19 0.72
N GLY A 236 27.71 -13.05 0.99
CA GLY A 236 27.97 -11.81 0.25
C GLY A 236 26.94 -10.72 0.49
N GLY A 237 25.72 -11.10 0.93
CA GLY A 237 24.71 -10.14 1.38
C GLY A 237 25.16 -9.39 2.65
N PRO A 238 24.66 -8.17 2.88
CA PRO A 238 25.00 -7.40 4.08
C PRO A 238 24.66 -8.19 5.35
N ARG A 239 25.58 -8.11 6.33
CA ARG A 239 25.42 -8.76 7.62
C ARG A 239 24.12 -8.28 8.29
N ARG A 240 23.37 -9.23 8.84
CA ARG A 240 22.18 -8.96 9.65
C ARG A 240 22.53 -7.94 10.74
N ARG A 241 21.65 -6.95 10.90
CA ARG A 241 21.68 -6.07 12.08
C ARG A 241 20.69 -6.65 13.07
N GLU A 242 21.23 -7.32 14.08
CA GLU A 242 20.42 -7.74 15.21
C GLU A 242 19.91 -6.50 15.95
N PRO A 243 18.61 -6.42 16.24
CA PRO A 243 18.14 -5.44 17.19
C PRO A 243 18.84 -5.66 18.55
N PRO A 244 19.32 -4.59 19.20
CA PRO A 244 19.93 -4.68 20.53
C PRO A 244 18.90 -5.14 21.58
N GLU A 245 19.34 -5.62 22.74
CA GLU A 245 18.44 -6.18 23.77
C GLU A 245 17.33 -5.21 24.24
N ASN A 246 17.63 -3.91 24.24
CA ASN A 246 16.69 -2.87 24.61
C ASN A 246 16.01 -2.21 23.40
N PHE A 247 15.94 -2.92 22.27
CA PHE A 247 15.17 -2.50 21.10
C PHE A 247 13.67 -2.45 21.43
N LEU A 248 13.03 -1.38 20.95
CA LEU A 248 11.61 -1.14 21.13
C LEU A 248 10.95 -1.34 19.76
N THR A 249 10.13 -2.38 19.64
CA THR A 249 9.39 -2.73 18.42
C THR A 249 8.07 -1.96 18.29
N GLY A 250 7.72 -1.14 19.28
CA GLY A 250 6.44 -0.43 19.34
C GLY A 250 5.26 -1.38 19.60
N ALA A 251 4.04 -0.88 19.43
CA ALA A 251 2.80 -1.56 19.82
C ALA A 251 2.33 -2.72 18.92
N LEU A 252 3.10 -3.06 17.91
CA LEU A 252 2.70 -4.00 16.86
C LEU A 252 2.84 -5.47 17.31
N GLU A 253 3.22 -5.68 18.57
CA GLU A 253 3.38 -6.98 19.25
C GLU A 253 2.07 -7.61 19.77
N LEU A 254 0.88 -7.01 19.58
CA LEU A 254 -0.35 -7.62 20.10
C LEU A 254 -0.89 -8.74 19.21
N SER A 255 -0.11 -9.79 19.04
CA SER A 255 -0.63 -11.14 19.27
C SER A 255 -0.65 -11.39 20.79
N GLY A 256 -1.53 -10.70 21.53
CA GLY A 256 -1.94 -11.04 22.90
C GLY A 256 -0.94 -11.70 23.87
N VAL A 257 0.27 -11.17 24.09
CA VAL A 257 1.12 -11.58 25.23
C VAL A 257 1.86 -10.37 25.79
N GLY A 258 1.28 -9.74 26.83
CA GLY A 258 1.91 -8.59 27.48
C GLY A 258 1.11 -7.94 28.60
N GLY A 259 0.85 -8.67 29.69
CA GLY A 259 0.81 -8.07 31.03
C GLY A 259 -0.49 -7.45 31.58
N ALA A 260 -1.59 -8.22 31.68
CA ALA A 260 -2.52 -8.16 32.82
C ALA A 260 -3.45 -9.37 32.81
N ALA A 261 -3.25 -10.30 33.75
CA ALA A 261 -3.96 -11.56 33.92
C ALA A 261 -3.92 -12.49 32.70
N ALA A 262 -3.17 -13.58 32.83
CA ALA A 262 -3.31 -14.75 31.99
C ALA A 262 -4.77 -15.26 32.04
N ALA A 263 -5.60 -14.79 31.12
CA ALA A 263 -6.71 -15.58 30.64
C ALA A 263 -6.08 -16.65 29.76
N THR A 264 -5.93 -17.84 30.35
CA THR A 264 -5.54 -19.09 29.70
C THR A 264 -6.39 -19.29 28.44
N ARG A 265 -5.91 -18.80 27.30
CA ARG A 265 -6.37 -19.27 26.01
C ARG A 265 -5.21 -20.06 25.42
N PRO A 266 -5.36 -21.37 25.20
CA PRO A 266 -4.32 -22.15 24.57
C PRO A 266 -4.00 -21.54 23.19
N PRO A 267 -2.78 -21.75 22.65
CA PRO A 267 -2.48 -21.41 21.27
C PRO A 267 -3.63 -21.93 20.39
N PRO A 268 -4.10 -21.15 19.40
CA PRO A 268 -5.19 -21.57 18.55
C PRO A 268 -4.83 -22.92 17.93
N ASP A 269 -5.77 -23.86 18.05
CA ASP A 269 -5.65 -25.18 17.46
C ASP A 269 -5.43 -25.03 15.95
N PRO A 270 -4.32 -25.56 15.38
CA PRO A 270 -4.01 -25.42 13.96
C PRO A 270 -5.15 -25.93 13.05
N GLU A 271 -5.86 -26.97 13.46
CA GLU A 271 -7.00 -27.51 12.70
C GLU A 271 -8.18 -26.53 12.72
N ARG A 272 -8.47 -25.94 13.88
CA ARG A 272 -9.52 -24.93 14.03
C ARG A 272 -9.19 -23.61 13.31
N ALA A 273 -7.93 -23.19 13.33
CA ALA A 273 -7.49 -22.04 12.56
C ALA A 273 -7.67 -22.29 11.05
N ALA A 274 -7.36 -23.50 10.57
CA ALA A 274 -7.62 -23.90 9.19
C ALA A 274 -9.12 -23.94 8.85
N GLU A 275 -9.98 -24.43 9.76
CA GLU A 275 -11.44 -24.42 9.58
C GLU A 275 -12.03 -23.00 9.55
N GLU A 276 -11.58 -22.11 10.44
CA GLU A 276 -12.00 -20.70 10.48
C GLU A 276 -11.54 -19.93 9.22
N LEU A 277 -10.39 -20.32 8.66
CA LEU A 277 -9.85 -19.82 7.40
C LEU A 277 -10.67 -20.26 6.18
N GLU A 278 -11.07 -21.53 6.11
CA GLU A 278 -11.95 -22.07 5.05
C GLU A 278 -13.34 -21.42 5.07
N ALA A 279 -13.87 -21.13 6.26
CA ALA A 279 -15.16 -20.47 6.43
C ALA A 279 -15.19 -19.00 5.94
N ALA A 280 -14.03 -18.31 5.95
CA ALA A 280 -13.90 -16.90 5.57
C ALA A 280 -13.71 -16.65 4.06
N ALA A 281 -13.59 -17.71 3.25
CA ALA A 281 -13.30 -17.64 1.82
C ALA A 281 -14.44 -17.03 0.94
N GLY A 282 -15.61 -16.74 1.52
CA GLY A 282 -16.85 -16.43 0.77
C GLY A 282 -17.34 -14.98 0.65
N GLU A 283 -16.70 -13.96 1.26
CA GLU A 283 -17.20 -12.57 1.20
C GLU A 283 -16.31 -11.61 0.38
N PRO A 284 -16.88 -10.73 -0.48
CA PRO A 284 -16.12 -9.74 -1.25
C PRO A 284 -15.65 -8.51 -0.44
N ASP A 285 -14.49 -7.96 -0.85
CA ASP A 285 -13.71 -6.89 -0.22
C ASP A 285 -14.47 -5.61 0.17
N ARG A 286 -14.73 -5.44 1.48
CA ARG A 286 -15.20 -4.16 2.04
C ARG A 286 -14.13 -3.08 2.00
N GLU A 287 -12.86 -3.44 2.02
CA GLU A 287 -11.73 -2.51 2.09
C GLU A 287 -11.36 -1.92 0.74
N VAL A 288 -11.31 -2.75 -0.32
CA VAL A 288 -11.17 -2.28 -1.71
C VAL A 288 -12.34 -1.38 -2.08
N GLU A 289 -13.55 -1.69 -1.63
CA GLU A 289 -14.70 -0.82 -1.85
C GLU A 289 -14.65 0.46 -1.01
N ALA A 290 -14.18 0.40 0.24
CA ALA A 290 -13.96 1.58 1.08
C ALA A 290 -12.84 2.48 0.54
N LEU A 291 -11.78 1.90 -0.03
CA LEU A 291 -10.70 2.63 -0.67
C LEU A 291 -11.20 3.24 -1.98
N ARG A 292 -11.90 2.49 -2.84
CA ARG A 292 -12.57 3.01 -4.06
C ARG A 292 -13.51 4.17 -3.73
N ARG A 293 -14.26 4.08 -2.62
CA ARG A 293 -15.09 5.19 -2.08
C ARG A 293 -14.23 6.36 -1.60
N THR A 294 -13.17 6.13 -0.82
CA THR A 294 -12.26 7.18 -0.33
C THR A 294 -11.56 7.92 -1.48
N ILE A 295 -11.11 7.20 -2.51
CA ILE A 295 -10.48 7.77 -3.72
C ILE A 295 -11.51 8.55 -4.55
N GLY A 296 -12.74 8.05 -4.65
CA GLY A 296 -13.88 8.76 -5.26
C GLY A 296 -14.33 10.01 -4.48
N ASN A 297 -14.06 10.04 -3.17
CA ASN A 297 -14.35 11.16 -2.28
C ASN A 297 -13.20 12.20 -2.26
N LEU A 298 -11.94 11.78 -2.36
CA LEU A 298 -10.77 12.67 -2.50
C LEU A 298 -10.80 13.48 -3.82
N ALA A 299 -11.48 12.97 -4.85
CA ALA A 299 -11.75 13.71 -6.08
C ALA A 299 -12.79 14.85 -5.92
N ARG A 300 -13.50 14.92 -4.78
CA ARG A 300 -14.55 15.91 -4.50
C ARG A 300 -14.29 16.57 -3.15
N GLY A 301 -13.49 17.63 -3.17
CA GLY A 301 -13.24 18.43 -1.98
C GLY A 301 -14.49 19.18 -1.53
N GLU A 302 -14.98 18.89 -0.33
CA GLU A 302 -15.52 19.86 0.63
C GLU A 302 -15.76 19.19 1.99
N ARG A 303 -15.30 19.87 3.05
CA ARG A 303 -14.97 19.33 4.36
C ARG A 303 -16.01 19.79 5.40
N GLN A 304 -16.31 18.90 6.36
CA GLN A 304 -16.40 19.20 7.79
C GLN A 304 -17.69 19.62 8.52
N SER A 305 -18.91 19.61 7.94
CA SER A 305 -20.14 19.91 8.72
C SER A 305 -21.15 18.76 8.85
N HIS A 306 -21.03 17.69 8.05
CA HIS A 306 -22.02 16.61 8.04
C HIS A 306 -21.75 15.45 9.00
N VAL A 307 -20.50 15.26 9.45
CA VAL A 307 -20.13 14.08 10.25
C VAL A 307 -20.75 14.09 11.65
N GLU A 308 -20.87 15.26 12.28
CA GLU A 308 -21.46 15.36 13.62
C GLU A 308 -22.99 15.32 13.63
N ALA A 309 -23.64 15.79 12.57
CA ALA A 309 -25.11 15.76 12.46
C ALA A 309 -25.66 14.41 12.00
N ASP A 310 -24.84 13.60 11.32
CA ASP A 310 -25.22 12.29 10.75
C ASP A 310 -25.11 11.16 11.78
N LEU A 311 -24.18 11.24 12.74
CA LEU A 311 -24.07 10.28 13.84
C LEU A 311 -25.28 10.33 14.80
N GLU A 312 -25.83 11.53 15.04
CA GLU A 312 -26.98 11.71 15.91
C GLU A 312 -28.30 11.28 15.22
N ARG A 313 -28.39 11.47 13.90
CA ARG A 313 -29.57 11.14 13.08
C ARG A 313 -29.68 9.63 12.82
N ARG A 314 -28.55 8.97 12.53
CA ARG A 314 -28.49 7.50 12.31
C ARG A 314 -28.88 6.67 13.53
N ARG A 315 -28.83 7.26 14.72
CA ARG A 315 -29.24 6.61 15.97
C ARG A 315 -30.76 6.53 16.15
N GLN A 316 -31.53 7.30 15.37
CA GLN A 316 -32.99 7.44 15.53
C GLN A 316 -33.82 6.80 14.39
N ASP A 317 -33.26 6.60 13.19
CA ASP A 317 -34.04 6.24 11.99
C ASP A 317 -34.03 4.74 11.59
N LEU A 318 -33.44 3.84 12.39
CA LEU A 318 -33.39 2.39 12.11
C LEU A 318 -34.72 1.68 12.42
N THR A 319 -35.80 2.05 11.73
CA THR A 319 -37.02 1.22 11.66
C THR A 319 -37.12 0.54 10.31
N VAL A 320 -37.51 -0.74 10.35
CA VAL A 320 -37.58 -1.65 9.19
C VAL A 320 -38.43 -1.09 8.03
N GLU A 321 -39.42 -0.25 8.34
CA GLU A 321 -40.33 0.34 7.35
C GLU A 321 -39.65 1.37 6.44
N ASN A 322 -38.67 2.13 6.95
CA ASN A 322 -37.94 3.12 6.15
C ASN A 322 -36.95 2.44 5.18
N LEU A 323 -36.33 1.32 5.61
CA LEU A 323 -35.42 0.54 4.76
C LEU A 323 -36.12 -0.03 3.52
N LEU A 324 -37.40 -0.42 3.63
CA LEU A 324 -38.16 -0.94 2.50
C LEU A 324 -38.53 0.14 1.47
N ARG A 325 -38.85 1.37 1.90
CA ARG A 325 -39.09 2.49 0.97
C ARG A 325 -37.82 2.97 0.27
N GLU A 326 -36.69 2.90 0.96
CA GLU A 326 -35.37 3.23 0.41
C GLU A 326 -35.00 2.29 -0.75
N ILE A 327 -35.22 0.99 -0.60
CA ILE A 327 -34.92 -0.03 -1.60
C ILE A 327 -35.72 0.21 -2.91
N ASP A 328 -37.02 0.51 -2.81
CA ASP A 328 -37.85 0.77 -3.98
C ASP A 328 -37.45 2.05 -4.71
N THR A 329 -37.07 3.09 -3.97
CA THR A 329 -36.59 4.35 -4.55
C THR A 329 -35.26 4.16 -5.27
N GLN A 330 -34.34 3.38 -4.69
CA GLN A 330 -33.05 3.07 -5.30
C GLN A 330 -33.19 2.25 -6.58
N ARG A 331 -34.17 1.32 -6.63
CA ARG A 331 -34.47 0.53 -7.83
C ARG A 331 -34.89 1.42 -9.01
N GLN A 332 -35.74 2.41 -8.78
CA GLN A 332 -36.17 3.37 -9.82
C GLN A 332 -35.02 4.22 -10.35
N VAL A 333 -34.13 4.69 -9.46
CA VAL A 333 -32.94 5.47 -9.85
C VAL A 333 -31.96 4.64 -10.68
N LEU A 334 -31.80 3.36 -10.36
CA LEU A 334 -30.96 2.42 -11.11
C LEU A 334 -31.46 2.20 -12.55
N GLU A 335 -32.77 2.08 -12.73
CA GLU A 335 -33.40 1.93 -14.05
C GLU A 335 -33.19 3.17 -14.93
N GLU A 336 -33.34 4.36 -14.37
CA GLU A 336 -33.10 5.64 -15.08
C GLU A 336 -31.62 5.81 -15.46
N ARG A 337 -30.70 5.44 -14.56
CA ARG A 337 -29.26 5.51 -14.81
C ARG A 337 -28.80 4.56 -15.92
N ASN A 338 -29.34 3.34 -15.96
CA ASN A 338 -29.05 2.38 -17.02
C ASN A 338 -29.55 2.88 -18.39
N ARG A 339 -30.69 3.58 -18.43
CA ARG A 339 -31.22 4.20 -19.65
C ARG A 339 -30.31 5.32 -20.18
N LEU A 340 -29.77 6.16 -19.31
CA LEU A 340 -28.84 7.23 -19.69
C LEU A 340 -27.50 6.69 -20.20
N LEU A 341 -26.95 5.66 -19.55
CA LEU A 341 -25.72 5.00 -19.99
C LEU A 341 -25.85 4.36 -21.37
N ALA A 342 -27.02 3.77 -21.68
CA ALA A 342 -27.30 3.24 -23.01
C ALA A 342 -27.30 4.35 -24.08
N ALA A 343 -27.89 5.52 -23.77
CA ALA A 343 -27.91 6.67 -24.67
C ALA A 343 -26.50 7.24 -24.92
N GLU A 344 -25.65 7.28 -23.88
CA GLU A 344 -24.29 7.80 -23.97
C GLU A 344 -23.34 6.86 -24.74
N ARG A 345 -23.48 5.53 -24.55
CA ARG A 345 -22.79 4.52 -25.37
C ARG A 345 -23.16 4.66 -26.86
N ALA A 346 -24.43 4.92 -27.17
CA ALA A 346 -24.87 5.17 -28.56
C ALA A 346 -24.36 6.50 -29.12
N ARG A 347 -24.10 7.51 -28.27
CA ARG A 347 -23.47 8.78 -28.68
C ARG A 347 -21.98 8.59 -28.96
N MET A 348 -21.26 7.86 -28.11
CA MET A 348 -19.84 7.60 -28.30
C MET A 348 -19.54 6.79 -29.58
N ARG A 349 -20.34 5.76 -29.88
CA ARG A 349 -20.19 5.01 -31.15
C ARG A 349 -20.29 5.93 -32.38
N ARG A 350 -21.23 6.88 -32.38
CA ARG A 350 -21.37 7.86 -33.47
C ARG A 350 -20.15 8.78 -33.62
N ILE A 351 -19.44 9.09 -32.53
CA ILE A 351 -18.23 9.92 -32.56
C ILE A 351 -17.03 9.10 -33.08
N THR A 352 -16.85 7.88 -32.58
CA THR A 352 -15.73 7.02 -32.99
C THR A 352 -15.84 6.53 -34.43
N GLU A 353 -17.07 6.40 -34.94
CA GLU A 353 -17.31 6.08 -36.34
C GLU A 353 -17.28 7.31 -37.26
N SER A 354 -17.13 8.53 -36.71
CA SER A 354 -17.12 9.75 -37.52
C SER A 354 -15.87 9.86 -38.40
N LEU A 355 -16.05 10.35 -39.64
CA LEU A 355 -14.98 10.55 -40.62
C LEU A 355 -13.80 11.38 -40.07
N PRO A 356 -14.02 12.48 -39.30
CA PRO A 356 -12.94 13.27 -38.72
C PRO A 356 -12.07 12.49 -37.74
N TYR A 357 -12.68 11.64 -36.92
CA TYR A 357 -11.95 10.82 -35.93
C TYR A 357 -11.14 9.71 -36.61
N ARG A 358 -11.67 9.09 -37.67
CA ARG A 358 -10.93 8.13 -38.49
C ARG A 358 -9.76 8.77 -39.25
N LEU A 359 -9.92 10.01 -39.72
CA LEU A 359 -8.82 10.77 -40.35
C LEU A 359 -7.72 11.11 -39.32
N TYR A 360 -8.12 11.52 -38.12
CA TYR A 360 -7.20 11.80 -37.01
C TYR A 360 -6.37 10.57 -36.63
N GLN A 361 -6.99 9.38 -36.54
CA GLN A 361 -6.24 8.14 -36.27
C GLN A 361 -5.23 7.80 -37.36
N ARG A 362 -5.55 8.01 -38.65
CA ARG A 362 -4.60 7.77 -39.75
C ARG A 362 -3.44 8.78 -39.79
N ALA A 363 -3.65 10.01 -39.32
CA ALA A 363 -2.65 11.08 -39.40
C ALA A 363 -1.76 11.21 -38.14
N ARG A 364 -2.16 10.61 -37.01
CA ARG A 364 -1.46 10.67 -35.70
C ARG A 364 0.01 10.23 -35.73
N GLY A 365 0.45 9.48 -36.73
CA GLY A 365 1.84 9.01 -36.88
C GLY A 365 2.77 9.98 -37.63
N LEU A 366 2.27 11.09 -38.19
CA LEU A 366 3.09 11.99 -39.02
C LEU A 366 3.92 12.98 -38.16
N PRO A 367 5.25 13.09 -38.38
CA PRO A 367 6.15 13.93 -37.58
C PRO A 367 5.76 15.42 -37.51
N VAL A 368 5.10 15.92 -38.56
CA VAL A 368 4.67 17.33 -38.68
C VAL A 368 3.52 17.66 -37.72
N LEU A 369 2.65 16.71 -37.39
CA LEU A 369 1.58 16.92 -36.41
C LEU A 369 2.11 16.87 -34.98
N ARG A 370 3.12 16.04 -34.71
CA ARG A 370 3.81 15.96 -33.41
C ARG A 370 4.47 17.29 -33.07
N THR A 371 5.21 17.87 -34.02
CA THR A 371 5.86 19.18 -33.82
C THR A 371 4.87 20.33 -33.59
N LEU A 372 3.70 20.32 -34.25
CA LEU A 372 2.64 21.31 -34.02
C LEU A 372 1.97 21.18 -32.64
N VAL A 373 1.74 19.95 -32.19
CA VAL A 373 1.18 19.66 -30.86
C VAL A 373 2.18 20.06 -29.77
N ASP A 374 3.46 19.73 -29.94
CA ASP A 374 4.54 20.08 -29.01
C ASP A 374 4.72 21.61 -28.91
N ARG A 375 4.62 22.32 -30.05
CA ARG A 375 4.67 23.80 -30.07
C ARG A 375 3.52 24.43 -29.28
N ARG A 376 2.30 23.91 -29.42
CA ARG A 376 1.13 24.39 -28.67
C ARG A 376 1.21 24.04 -27.18
N ALA A 377 1.75 22.88 -26.84
CA ALA A 377 2.01 22.49 -25.45
C ALA A 377 3.05 23.42 -24.80
N ALA A 378 4.16 23.70 -25.49
CA ALA A 378 5.19 24.62 -25.02
C ALA A 378 4.66 26.05 -24.80
N GLN A 379 3.82 26.56 -25.71
CA GLN A 379 3.18 27.88 -25.55
C GLN A 379 2.25 27.95 -24.33
N ARG A 380 1.50 26.88 -24.04
CA ARG A 380 0.63 26.81 -22.85
C ARG A 380 1.44 26.76 -21.56
N THR A 381 2.53 26.02 -21.53
CA THR A 381 3.43 25.94 -20.37
C THR A 381 4.10 27.29 -20.08
N ALA A 382 4.57 27.99 -21.12
CA ALA A 382 5.16 29.33 -20.99
C ALA A 382 4.14 30.35 -20.44
N ALA A 383 2.90 30.33 -20.93
CA ALA A 383 1.84 31.19 -20.42
C ALA A 383 1.48 30.89 -18.95
N GLY A 384 1.53 29.61 -18.54
CA GLY A 384 1.34 29.20 -17.14
C GLY A 384 2.44 29.71 -16.21
N GLN A 385 3.70 29.59 -16.62
CA GLN A 385 4.86 30.07 -15.85
C GLN A 385 4.87 31.59 -15.67
N ALA A 386 4.49 32.35 -16.71
CA ALA A 386 4.36 33.81 -16.62
C ALA A 386 3.32 34.23 -15.58
N ARG A 387 2.16 33.55 -15.54
CA ARG A 387 1.10 33.80 -14.55
C ARG A 387 1.54 33.46 -13.12
N ALA A 388 2.33 32.40 -12.95
CA ALA A 388 2.87 32.02 -11.63
C ALA A 388 3.87 33.05 -11.09
N ARG A 389 4.77 33.57 -11.94
CA ARG A 389 5.71 34.65 -11.57
C ARG A 389 5.00 35.94 -11.16
N GLN A 390 3.95 36.32 -11.88
CA GLN A 390 3.12 37.48 -11.54
C GLN A 390 2.51 37.34 -10.13
N ARG A 391 1.93 36.17 -9.81
CA ARG A 391 1.33 35.90 -8.50
C ARG A 391 2.34 35.92 -7.35
N ALA A 392 3.55 35.41 -7.58
CA ALA A 392 4.63 35.43 -6.59
C ALA A 392 5.07 36.86 -6.25
N LYS A 393 5.18 37.73 -7.27
CA LYS A 393 5.50 39.16 -7.08
C LYS A 393 4.43 39.87 -6.25
N THR A 394 3.16 39.68 -6.59
CA THR A 394 2.04 40.29 -5.85
C THR A 394 1.96 39.82 -4.40
N ARG A 395 2.32 38.55 -4.12
CA ARG A 395 2.36 38.01 -2.76
C ARG A 395 3.46 38.67 -1.92
N ARG A 396 4.65 38.86 -2.50
CA ARG A 396 5.80 39.50 -1.82
C ARG A 396 5.50 40.96 -1.46
N GLU A 397 4.93 41.72 -2.39
CA GLU A 397 4.51 43.11 -2.16
C GLU A 397 3.39 43.24 -1.11
N ARG A 398 2.60 42.19 -0.89
CA ARG A 398 1.58 42.15 0.18
C ARG A 398 2.20 41.86 1.54
N THR A 399 3.18 40.96 1.58
CA THR A 399 3.94 40.63 2.80
C THR A 399 4.78 41.81 3.29
N GLU A 400 5.44 42.53 2.39
CA GLU A 400 6.22 43.73 2.74
C GLU A 400 5.32 44.84 3.34
N ARG A 401 4.15 45.10 2.74
CA ARG A 401 3.16 46.04 3.29
C ARG A 401 2.61 45.63 4.66
N PHE A 402 2.47 44.33 4.90
CA PHE A 402 2.03 43.80 6.20
C PHE A 402 3.08 44.00 7.29
N ILE A 403 4.37 43.82 6.95
CA ILE A 403 5.49 44.01 7.87
C ILE A 403 5.68 45.49 8.22
N ASP A 404 5.57 46.39 7.24
CA ASP A 404 5.68 47.84 7.48
C ASP A 404 4.55 48.38 8.37
N HIS A 405 3.33 47.82 8.24
CA HIS A 405 2.19 48.21 9.07
C HIS A 405 2.37 47.83 10.56
N HIS A 406 3.18 46.81 10.87
CA HIS A 406 3.43 46.36 12.26
C HIS A 406 4.74 46.88 12.86
N ARG A 407 5.57 47.61 12.10
CA ARG A 407 6.76 48.29 12.62
C ARG A 407 6.53 49.75 13.01
N GLY A 408 5.32 50.29 12.76
CA GLY A 408 4.95 51.68 13.06
C GLY A 408 3.95 51.86 14.20
N GLN A 409 3.73 50.86 15.06
CA GLN A 409 2.89 50.95 16.27
C GLN A 409 3.74 50.94 17.54
#